data_AF-A0A2J6X6D8-F1
#
_entry.id   AF-A0A2J6X6D8-F1
#
_cell.length_a   1.000
_cell.length_b   1.000
_cell.length_c   1.000
_cell.angle_alpha   90.00
_cell.angle_beta   90.00
_cell.angle_gamma   90.00
#
_symmetry.space_group_name_H-M   'P 1'
#
loop_
_entity.id
_entity.type
_entity.pdbx_description
1 polymer ?
#
loop_
_entity_poly.entity_id
_entity_poly.type
_entity_poly.pdbx_seq_one_letter_code
_entity_poly.pdbx_strand_id
1 'polypeptide(L)'
;MVNKPHRTNSNFQIKYFIATAHTPDGKYMQLYELYITTEAKLKHAEAQKLEFEAKREKLEYLKKHSKKKYEIMEAEAELMKVNADLPIWIKNVEAAQQELAYIKKLMDELEPHRKYKDRDILEANELIQEEEWAWELITRAENYILSEGRIPADHFTTMRLHPHFSDMILPHIQSLISLTRNKSLIEINEILENKKLLSIQKPKEVLKCLNQKI
;
A
#
# COMPACT_ATOMS: atom_id res chain seq x y z
N MET A 1 22.07 -4.55 -16.09
CA MET A 1 20.77 -4.36 -15.39
C MET A 1 20.64 -2.89 -15.03
N VAL A 2 19.47 -2.29 -15.19
CA VAL A 2 19.24 -0.90 -14.77
C VAL A 2 19.11 -0.89 -13.24
N ASN A 3 20.14 -0.41 -12.55
CA ASN A 3 20.17 -0.29 -11.10
C ASN A 3 19.32 0.90 -10.65
N LYS A 4 18.00 0.73 -10.66
CA LYS A 4 17.12 1.61 -9.89
C LYS A 4 17.21 1.21 -8.41
N PRO A 5 17.24 2.18 -7.48
CA PRO A 5 17.12 1.89 -6.05
C PRO A 5 15.90 1.01 -5.78
N HIS A 6 16.03 -0.06 -4.99
CA HIS A 6 14.94 -1.02 -4.67
C HIS A 6 13.84 -0.45 -3.75
N ARG A 7 13.72 0.87 -3.64
CA ARG A 7 12.50 1.47 -3.10
C ARG A 7 11.39 1.17 -4.10
N THR A 8 10.54 0.21 -3.75
CA THR A 8 9.45 -0.20 -4.66
C THR A 8 8.42 0.92 -4.68
N ASN A 9 8.13 1.47 -3.50
CA ASN A 9 7.14 2.53 -3.34
C ASN A 9 7.70 3.69 -2.52
N SER A 10 7.47 4.90 -3.03
CA SER A 10 7.67 6.12 -2.24
C SER A 10 6.64 6.25 -1.12
N ASN A 11 6.96 7.02 -0.08
CA ASN A 11 6.02 7.29 1.02
C ASN A 11 4.72 7.94 0.51
N PHE A 12 4.85 8.76 -0.54
CA PHE A 12 3.72 9.36 -1.23
C PHE A 12 2.83 8.31 -1.91
N GLN A 13 3.42 7.38 -2.66
CA GLN A 13 2.67 6.28 -3.27
C GLN A 13 1.98 5.41 -2.22
N ILE A 14 2.69 5.02 -1.16
CA ILE A 14 2.12 4.19 -0.10
C ILE A 14 0.88 4.85 0.51
N LYS A 15 1.00 6.14 0.83
CA LYS A 15 -0.07 6.87 1.52
C LYS A 15 -1.29 7.18 0.65
N TYR A 16 -1.08 7.53 -0.62
CA TYR A 16 -2.15 8.09 -1.45
C TYR A 16 -2.63 7.16 -2.56
N PHE A 17 -1.84 6.14 -2.92
CA PHE A 17 -2.14 5.26 -4.05
C PHE A 17 -2.19 3.78 -3.69
N ILE A 18 -1.61 3.37 -2.55
CA ILE A 18 -1.66 1.99 -2.08
C ILE A 18 -2.70 1.85 -0.97
N ALA A 19 -2.61 2.65 0.09
CA ALA A 19 -3.57 2.64 1.20
C ALA A 19 -4.84 3.47 0.87
N THR A 20 -5.51 3.11 -0.24
CA THR A 20 -6.65 3.85 -0.82
C THR A 20 -8.01 3.35 -0.37
N ALA A 21 -8.06 2.24 0.39
CA ALA A 21 -9.30 1.71 0.94
C ALA A 21 -10.12 2.78 1.70
N HIS A 22 -11.43 2.59 1.77
CA HIS A 22 -12.36 3.55 2.33
C HIS A 22 -12.31 3.57 3.86
N THR A 23 -12.07 2.42 4.48
CA THR A 23 -12.08 2.20 5.93
C THR A 23 -10.66 2.13 6.51
N PRO A 24 -10.48 2.45 7.80
CA PRO A 24 -9.21 2.24 8.49
C PRO A 24 -8.71 0.79 8.42
N ASP A 25 -9.61 -0.18 8.60
CA ASP A 25 -9.29 -1.60 8.51
C ASP A 25 -8.87 -2.01 7.09
N GLY A 26 -9.55 -1.54 6.05
CA GLY A 26 -9.16 -1.76 4.65
C GLY A 26 -7.77 -1.21 4.35
N LYS A 27 -7.46 0.01 4.83
CA LYS A 27 -6.13 0.61 4.66
C LYS A 27 -5.07 -0.20 5.40
N TYR A 28 -5.40 -0.66 6.61
CA TYR A 28 -4.50 -1.50 7.40
C TYR A 28 -4.19 -2.80 6.66
N MET A 29 -5.19 -3.47 6.08
CA MET A 29 -4.98 -4.70 5.32
C MET A 29 -4.09 -4.50 4.09
N GLN A 30 -4.31 -3.44 3.32
CA GLN A 30 -3.44 -3.09 2.19
C GLN A 30 -1.99 -2.84 2.64
N LEU A 31 -1.79 -2.18 3.79
CA LEU A 31 -0.47 -1.99 4.37
C LEU A 31 0.13 -3.29 4.91
N TYR A 32 -0.69 -4.19 5.45
CA TYR A 32 -0.27 -5.50 5.94
C TYR A 32 0.22 -6.42 4.80
N GLU A 33 -0.44 -6.41 3.65
CA GLU A 33 0.03 -7.12 2.45
C GLU A 33 1.39 -6.58 1.98
N LEU A 34 1.53 -5.24 1.96
CA LEU A 34 2.78 -4.59 1.59
C LEU A 34 3.88 -4.86 2.63
N TYR A 35 3.52 -4.93 3.91
CA TYR A 35 4.40 -5.31 5.02
C TYR A 35 4.99 -6.71 4.79
N ILE A 36 4.15 -7.73 4.59
CA ILE A 36 4.59 -9.12 4.35
C ILE A 36 5.54 -9.17 3.15
N THR A 37 5.15 -8.54 2.04
CA THR A 37 5.94 -8.54 0.81
C THR A 37 7.31 -7.89 1.02
N THR A 38 7.36 -6.78 1.75
CA THR A 38 8.60 -6.04 2.01
C THR A 38 9.49 -6.79 3.00
N GLU A 39 8.91 -7.40 4.02
CA GLU A 39 9.65 -8.22 4.99
C GLU A 39 10.29 -9.45 4.32
N ALA A 40 9.54 -10.13 3.43
CA ALA A 40 10.06 -11.25 2.66
C ALA A 40 11.25 -10.82 1.76
N LYS A 41 11.15 -9.67 1.09
CA LYS A 41 12.26 -9.10 0.30
C LYS A 41 13.51 -8.84 1.14
N LEU A 42 13.35 -8.33 2.37
CA LEU A 42 14.48 -8.09 3.27
C LEU A 42 15.14 -9.41 3.71
N LYS A 43 14.35 -10.43 4.07
CA LYS A 43 14.87 -11.78 4.39
C LYS A 43 15.63 -12.39 3.20
N HIS A 44 15.14 -12.23 1.97
CA HIS A 44 15.86 -12.65 0.78
C HIS A 44 17.16 -11.88 0.57
N ALA A 45 17.19 -10.57 0.87
CA ALA A 45 18.41 -9.80 0.79
C ALA A 45 19.46 -10.28 1.80
N GLU A 46 19.06 -10.64 3.02
CA GLU A 46 19.96 -11.22 4.02
C GLU A 46 20.62 -12.52 3.52
N ALA A 47 19.86 -13.40 2.87
CA ALA A 47 20.43 -14.60 2.24
C ALA A 47 21.42 -14.24 1.12
N GLN A 48 21.09 -13.27 0.26
CA GLN A 48 22.00 -12.80 -0.80
C GLN A 48 23.30 -12.23 -0.24
N LYS A 49 23.27 -11.58 0.93
CA LYS A 49 24.49 -11.11 1.60
C LYS A 49 25.45 -12.25 1.88
N LEU A 50 24.94 -13.35 2.46
CA LEU A 50 25.74 -14.54 2.75
C LEU A 50 26.30 -15.16 1.47
N GLU A 51 25.52 -15.17 0.38
CA GLU A 51 25.99 -15.63 -0.92
C GLU A 51 27.12 -14.74 -1.48
N PHE A 52 27.01 -13.41 -1.36
CA PHE A 52 28.07 -12.49 -1.75
C PHE A 52 29.35 -12.71 -0.94
N GLU A 53 29.23 -12.88 0.38
CA GLU A 53 30.35 -13.13 1.28
C GLU A 53 31.04 -14.46 0.94
N ALA A 54 30.27 -15.54 0.81
CA ALA A 54 30.79 -16.86 0.43
C ALA A 54 31.46 -16.85 -0.96
N LYS A 55 30.84 -16.16 -1.94
CA LYS A 55 31.41 -16.01 -3.28
C LYS A 55 32.73 -15.22 -3.23
N ARG A 56 32.79 -14.14 -2.47
CA ARG A 56 34.01 -13.35 -2.29
C ARG A 56 35.12 -14.18 -1.66
N GLU A 57 34.84 -14.90 -0.58
CA GLU A 57 35.82 -15.77 0.09
C GLU A 57 36.35 -16.86 -0.84
N LYS A 58 35.46 -17.51 -1.60
CA LYS A 58 35.83 -18.53 -2.60
C LYS A 58 36.77 -17.96 -3.66
N LEU A 59 36.49 -16.76 -4.17
CA LEU A 59 37.30 -16.12 -5.21
C LEU A 59 38.65 -15.66 -4.67
N GLU A 60 38.70 -15.11 -3.45
CA GLU A 60 39.96 -14.75 -2.78
C GLU A 60 40.84 -15.99 -2.52
N TYR A 61 40.23 -17.10 -2.11
CA TYR A 61 40.93 -18.36 -1.96
C TYR A 61 41.54 -18.83 -3.29
N LEU A 62 40.76 -18.81 -4.38
CA LEU A 62 41.21 -19.23 -5.70
C LEU A 62 42.35 -18.34 -6.23
N LYS A 63 42.23 -17.02 -6.04
CA LYS A 63 43.26 -16.04 -6.39
C LYS A 63 44.59 -16.32 -5.68
N LYS A 64 44.56 -16.69 -4.40
CA LYS A 64 45.76 -16.93 -3.59
C LYS A 64 46.41 -18.30 -3.86
N HIS A 65 45.63 -19.32 -4.19
CA HIS A 65 46.13 -20.71 -4.23
C HIS A 65 46.21 -21.32 -5.64
N SER A 66 45.64 -20.68 -6.67
CA SER A 66 45.79 -21.17 -8.03
C SER A 66 47.21 -20.96 -8.55
N LYS A 67 47.71 -21.95 -9.32
CA LYS A 67 48.97 -21.87 -10.06
C LYS A 67 48.79 -21.39 -11.50
N LYS A 68 47.54 -21.32 -11.98
CA LYS A 68 47.24 -20.99 -13.37
C LYS A 68 46.87 -19.52 -13.50
N LYS A 69 47.59 -18.79 -14.34
CA LYS A 69 47.40 -17.34 -14.53
C LYS A 69 45.98 -16.96 -14.94
N TYR A 70 45.34 -17.74 -15.82
CA TYR A 70 43.98 -17.43 -16.27
C TYR A 70 42.94 -17.57 -15.16
N GLU A 71 43.07 -18.57 -14.27
CA GLU A 71 42.16 -18.76 -13.12
C GLU A 71 42.26 -17.58 -12.14
N ILE A 72 43.47 -17.03 -11.94
CA ILE A 72 43.69 -15.82 -11.14
C ILE A 72 42.99 -14.62 -11.78
N MET A 73 43.15 -14.43 -13.10
CA MET A 73 42.53 -13.31 -13.81
C MET A 73 41.00 -13.40 -13.83
N GLU A 74 40.45 -14.60 -13.99
CA GLU A 74 39.00 -14.85 -13.89
C GLU A 74 38.48 -14.52 -12.48
N ALA A 75 39.20 -14.92 -11.43
CA ALA A 75 38.83 -14.60 -10.07
C ALA A 75 38.86 -13.09 -9.79
N GLU A 76 39.86 -12.37 -10.29
CA GLU A 76 39.95 -10.92 -10.16
C GLU A 76 38.81 -10.19 -10.88
N ALA A 77 38.47 -10.62 -12.10
CA ALA A 77 37.36 -10.05 -12.84
C ALA A 77 36.03 -10.26 -12.11
N GLU A 78 35.80 -11.44 -11.54
CA GLU A 78 34.58 -11.74 -10.81
C GLU A 78 34.52 -11.03 -9.45
N LEU A 79 35.63 -10.90 -8.74
CA LEU A 79 35.73 -10.07 -7.53
C LEU A 79 35.38 -8.62 -7.81
N MET A 80 35.85 -8.07 -8.94
CA MET A 80 35.51 -6.71 -9.34
C MET A 80 34.00 -6.53 -9.54
N LYS A 81 33.31 -7.52 -10.14
CA LYS A 81 31.85 -7.48 -10.28
C LYS A 81 31.14 -7.53 -8.92
N VAL A 82 31.52 -8.48 -8.06
CA VAL A 82 30.94 -8.61 -6.71
C VAL A 82 31.12 -7.30 -5.92
N ASN A 83 32.30 -6.70 -5.97
CA ASN A 83 32.58 -5.43 -5.30
C ASN A 83 31.82 -4.25 -5.90
N ALA A 84 31.53 -4.26 -7.21
CA ALA A 84 30.72 -3.24 -7.86
C ALA A 84 29.23 -3.36 -7.49
N ASP A 85 28.72 -4.59 -7.33
CA ASP A 85 27.31 -4.85 -6.99
C ASP A 85 27.00 -4.59 -5.51
N LEU A 86 27.97 -4.77 -4.61
CA LEU A 86 27.76 -4.67 -3.16
C LEU A 86 27.21 -3.29 -2.70
N PRO A 87 27.74 -2.12 -3.13
CA PRO A 87 27.17 -0.83 -2.76
C PRO A 87 25.72 -0.64 -3.21
N ILE A 88 25.36 -1.16 -4.39
CA ILE A 88 23.99 -1.10 -4.92
C ILE A 88 23.09 -1.95 -4.03
N TRP A 89 23.50 -3.17 -3.72
CA TRP A 89 22.78 -4.06 -2.81
C TRP A 89 22.58 -3.41 -1.43
N ILE A 90 23.61 -2.78 -0.84
CA ILE A 90 23.50 -2.06 0.44
C ILE A 90 22.42 -0.98 0.37
N LYS A 91 22.44 -0.15 -0.68
CA LYS A 91 21.44 0.92 -0.85
C LYS A 91 20.03 0.39 -1.06
N ASN A 92 19.92 -0.76 -1.70
CA ASN A 92 18.65 -1.42 -1.90
C ASN A 92 18.06 -1.97 -0.60
N VAL A 93 18.89 -2.56 0.26
CA VAL A 93 18.48 -2.98 1.62
C VAL A 93 18.06 -1.79 2.45
N GLU A 94 18.86 -0.72 2.47
CA GLU A 94 18.55 0.52 3.19
C GLU A 94 17.19 1.08 2.75
N ALA A 95 16.94 1.13 1.44
CA ALA A 95 15.67 1.60 0.90
C ALA A 95 14.48 0.73 1.32
N ALA A 96 14.62 -0.60 1.29
CA ALA A 96 13.57 -1.51 1.73
C ALA A 96 13.31 -1.42 3.24
N GLN A 97 14.34 -1.20 4.05
CA GLN A 97 14.19 -0.95 5.50
C GLN A 97 13.44 0.34 5.79
N GLN A 98 13.76 1.42 5.05
CA GLN A 98 13.04 2.69 5.16
C GLN A 98 11.56 2.55 4.75
N GLU A 99 11.29 1.80 3.67
CA GLU A 99 9.93 1.48 3.22
C GLU A 99 9.16 0.73 4.31
N LEU A 100 9.75 -0.34 4.87
CA LEU A 100 9.15 -1.13 5.94
C LEU A 100 8.87 -0.30 7.20
N ALA A 101 9.81 0.56 7.60
CA ALA A 101 9.65 1.42 8.77
C ALA A 101 8.48 2.41 8.59
N TYR A 102 8.32 2.95 7.38
CA TYR A 102 7.20 3.84 7.08
C TYR A 102 5.86 3.09 7.05
N ILE A 103 5.82 1.87 6.49
CA ILE A 103 4.63 1.02 6.52
C ILE A 103 4.19 0.75 7.96
N LYS A 104 5.12 0.31 8.83
CA LYS A 104 4.85 0.07 10.25
C LYS A 104 4.27 1.31 10.94
N LYS A 105 4.89 2.47 10.70
CA LYS A 105 4.39 3.74 11.25
C LYS A 105 2.93 4.01 10.86
N LEU A 106 2.57 3.81 9.60
CA LEU A 106 1.18 4.00 9.15
C LEU A 106 0.23 2.97 9.76
N MET A 107 0.68 1.73 9.90
CA MET A 107 -0.10 0.67 10.56
C MET A 107 -0.36 1.03 12.03
N ASP A 108 0.66 1.50 12.76
CA ASP A 108 0.53 1.94 14.15
C ASP A 108 -0.45 3.14 14.29
N GLU A 109 -0.45 4.05 13.32
CA GLU A 109 -1.40 5.18 13.26
C GLU A 109 -2.85 4.71 13.02
N LEU A 110 -3.05 3.62 12.26
CA LEU A 110 -4.38 3.08 11.95
C LEU A 110 -4.92 2.13 13.01
N GLU A 111 -4.05 1.40 13.71
CA GLU A 111 -4.40 0.40 14.71
C GLU A 111 -5.47 0.84 15.73
N PRO A 112 -5.42 2.04 16.34
CA PRO A 112 -6.46 2.46 17.29
C PRO A 112 -7.85 2.68 16.65
N HIS A 113 -7.91 2.81 15.33
CA HIS A 113 -9.14 3.07 14.57
C HIS A 113 -9.74 1.82 13.93
N ARG A 114 -9.07 0.68 14.05
CA ARG A 114 -9.54 -0.59 13.48
C ARG A 114 -10.75 -1.12 14.26
N LYS A 115 -11.80 -1.45 13.51
CA LYS A 115 -13.03 -2.09 13.97
C LYS A 115 -12.80 -3.58 14.25
N TYR A 116 -11.96 -4.26 13.47
CA TYR A 116 -11.76 -5.72 13.54
C TYR A 116 -10.38 -6.10 14.11
N LYS A 117 -9.77 -5.24 14.93
CA LYS A 117 -8.43 -5.49 15.51
C LYS A 117 -8.34 -6.73 16.41
N ASP A 118 -9.44 -7.12 17.04
CA ASP A 118 -9.49 -8.24 17.97
C ASP A 118 -9.75 -9.60 17.26
N ARG A 119 -9.88 -9.59 15.93
CA ARG A 119 -10.10 -10.79 15.11
C ARG A 119 -8.79 -11.32 14.56
N ASP A 120 -8.79 -12.60 14.18
CA ASP A 120 -7.70 -13.14 13.37
C ASP A 120 -7.59 -12.37 12.04
N ILE A 121 -6.38 -12.23 11.52
CA ILE A 121 -6.14 -11.40 10.34
C ILE A 121 -6.89 -11.88 9.10
N LEU A 122 -7.12 -13.19 8.95
CA LEU A 122 -7.84 -13.75 7.81
C LEU A 122 -9.35 -13.52 7.95
N GLU A 123 -9.91 -13.75 9.15
CA GLU A 123 -11.31 -13.45 9.45
C GLU A 123 -11.61 -11.95 9.32
N ALA A 124 -10.70 -11.10 9.84
CA ALA A 124 -10.78 -9.66 9.70
C ALA A 124 -10.82 -9.27 8.22
N ASN A 125 -9.95 -9.86 7.38
CA ASN A 125 -9.89 -9.53 5.96
C ASN A 125 -11.21 -9.83 5.23
N GLU A 126 -11.87 -10.94 5.54
CA GLU A 126 -13.18 -11.28 4.94
C GLU A 126 -14.25 -10.24 5.30
N LEU A 127 -14.34 -9.86 6.58
CA LEU A 127 -15.28 -8.84 7.05
C LEU A 127 -15.00 -7.45 6.45
N ILE A 128 -13.72 -7.13 6.28
CA ILE A 128 -13.27 -5.87 5.68
C ILE A 128 -13.65 -5.82 4.21
N GLN A 129 -13.50 -6.92 3.47
CA GLN A 129 -13.83 -6.96 2.04
C GLN A 129 -15.32 -6.68 1.78
N GLU A 130 -16.21 -7.24 2.61
CA GLU A 130 -17.64 -6.95 2.51
C GLU A 130 -17.94 -5.44 2.69
N GLU A 131 -17.33 -4.82 3.70
CA GLU A 131 -17.53 -3.39 3.99
C GLU A 131 -16.91 -2.49 2.90
N GLU A 132 -15.70 -2.80 2.44
CA GLU A 132 -15.03 -2.08 1.35
C GLU A 132 -15.80 -2.16 0.04
N TRP A 133 -16.38 -3.31 -0.28
CA TRP A 133 -17.19 -3.46 -1.49
C TRP A 133 -18.47 -2.62 -1.44
N ALA A 134 -19.12 -2.53 -0.28
CA ALA A 134 -20.26 -1.62 -0.11
C ALA A 134 -19.86 -0.17 -0.39
N TRP A 135 -18.74 0.28 0.17
CA TRP A 135 -18.23 1.64 -0.04
C TRP A 135 -17.78 1.91 -1.47
N GLU A 136 -17.13 0.94 -2.13
CA GLU A 136 -16.74 1.06 -3.55
C GLU A 136 -17.98 1.22 -4.44
N LEU A 137 -19.03 0.44 -4.21
CA LEU A 137 -20.29 0.57 -4.93
C LEU A 137 -20.94 1.93 -4.69
N ILE A 138 -20.91 2.44 -3.46
CA ILE A 138 -21.39 3.78 -3.13
C ILE A 138 -20.58 4.85 -3.86
N THR A 139 -19.24 4.80 -3.81
CA THR A 139 -18.36 5.76 -4.48
C THR A 139 -18.59 5.78 -5.99
N ARG A 140 -18.79 4.61 -6.61
CA ARG A 140 -19.14 4.54 -8.04
C ARG A 140 -20.51 5.13 -8.31
N ALA A 141 -21.51 4.84 -7.48
CA ALA A 141 -22.84 5.45 -7.60
C ALA A 141 -22.77 6.99 -7.48
N GLU A 142 -21.97 7.51 -6.54
CA GLU A 142 -21.70 8.94 -6.41
C GLU A 142 -21.16 9.52 -7.71
N ASN A 143 -20.11 8.90 -8.25
CA ASN A 143 -19.49 9.35 -9.48
C ASN A 143 -20.49 9.36 -10.65
N TYR A 144 -21.25 8.28 -10.84
CA TYR A 144 -22.26 8.20 -11.91
C TYR A 144 -23.37 9.24 -11.77
N ILE A 145 -23.88 9.45 -10.56
CA ILE A 145 -24.93 10.45 -10.32
C ILE A 145 -24.39 11.86 -10.56
N LEU A 146 -23.17 12.16 -10.13
CA LEU A 146 -22.58 13.49 -10.28
C LEU A 146 -22.15 13.79 -11.72
N SER A 147 -21.71 12.79 -12.49
CA SER A 147 -21.24 12.97 -13.86
C SER A 147 -22.34 12.80 -14.92
N GLU A 148 -23.17 11.76 -14.79
CA GLU A 148 -24.18 11.37 -15.80
C GLU A 148 -25.62 11.61 -15.33
N GLY A 149 -25.84 11.93 -14.05
CA GLY A 149 -27.17 12.12 -13.48
C GLY A 149 -27.96 10.83 -13.26
N ARG A 150 -27.38 9.66 -13.55
CA ARG A 150 -28.02 8.35 -13.41
C ARG A 150 -27.01 7.24 -13.16
N ILE A 151 -27.45 6.16 -12.52
CA ILE A 151 -26.67 4.94 -12.36
C ILE A 151 -26.99 3.98 -13.53
N PRO A 152 -25.98 3.43 -14.22
CA PRO A 152 -26.19 2.38 -15.23
C PRO A 152 -26.96 1.16 -14.66
N ALA A 153 -27.83 0.56 -15.47
CA ALA A 153 -28.75 -0.50 -15.01
C ALA A 153 -28.02 -1.78 -14.58
N ASP A 154 -26.94 -2.13 -15.28
CA ASP A 154 -26.02 -3.21 -14.94
C ASP A 154 -25.35 -2.95 -13.59
N HIS A 155 -24.84 -1.73 -13.38
CA HIS A 155 -24.20 -1.35 -12.13
C HIS A 155 -25.18 -1.38 -10.95
N PHE A 156 -26.41 -0.90 -11.15
CA PHE A 156 -27.46 -0.98 -10.14
C PHE A 156 -27.87 -2.44 -9.85
N THR A 157 -27.87 -3.31 -10.86
CA THR A 157 -28.13 -4.74 -10.67
C THR A 157 -27.07 -5.39 -9.78
N THR A 158 -25.79 -5.07 -9.98
CA THR A 158 -24.70 -5.52 -9.10
C THR A 158 -24.90 -5.03 -7.67
N MET A 159 -25.28 -3.76 -7.46
CA MET A 159 -25.54 -3.24 -6.13
C MET A 159 -26.61 -4.02 -5.38
N ARG A 160 -27.69 -4.42 -6.08
CA ARG A 160 -28.81 -5.18 -5.48
C ARG A 160 -28.43 -6.55 -4.95
N LEU A 161 -27.29 -7.10 -5.40
CA LEU A 161 -26.78 -8.39 -4.92
C LEU A 161 -25.97 -8.25 -3.63
N HIS A 162 -25.60 -7.04 -3.23
CA HIS A 162 -24.81 -6.82 -2.04
C HIS A 162 -25.65 -7.02 -0.76
N PRO A 163 -25.13 -7.69 0.29
CA PRO A 163 -25.86 -7.88 1.55
C PRO A 163 -26.34 -6.56 2.15
N HIS A 164 -25.47 -5.54 2.12
CA HIS A 164 -25.77 -4.19 2.60
C HIS A 164 -26.53 -3.27 1.61
N PHE A 165 -27.25 -3.84 0.63
CA PHE A 165 -27.97 -3.02 -0.35
C PHE A 165 -29.05 -2.16 0.29
N SER A 166 -29.90 -2.74 1.14
CA SER A 166 -31.11 -2.10 1.66
C SER A 166 -30.87 -1.12 2.81
N ASP A 167 -29.85 -1.36 3.62
CA ASP A 167 -29.53 -0.65 4.86
C ASP A 167 -28.44 0.41 4.67
N MET A 168 -27.52 0.21 3.73
CA MET A 168 -26.39 1.12 3.50
C MET A 168 -26.39 1.75 2.10
N ILE A 169 -26.35 0.95 1.03
CA ILE A 169 -26.11 1.44 -0.34
C ILE A 169 -27.31 2.25 -0.87
N LEU A 170 -28.51 1.67 -0.85
CA LEU A 170 -29.71 2.30 -1.38
C LEU A 170 -30.09 3.58 -0.62
N PRO A 171 -30.08 3.62 0.73
CA PRO A 171 -30.35 4.85 1.47
C PRO A 171 -29.36 5.98 1.11
N HIS A 172 -28.08 5.66 0.88
CA HIS A 172 -27.08 6.65 0.48
C HIS A 172 -27.38 7.23 -0.91
N ILE A 173 -27.70 6.37 -1.88
CA ILE A 173 -28.10 6.78 -3.24
C ILE A 173 -29.32 7.70 -3.19
N GLN A 174 -30.35 7.33 -2.41
CA GLN A 174 -31.55 8.14 -2.24
C GLN A 174 -31.26 9.50 -1.60
N SER A 175 -30.35 9.54 -0.61
CA SER A 175 -29.87 10.78 -0.01
C SER A 175 -29.15 11.65 -1.04
N LEU A 176 -28.31 11.06 -1.89
CA LEU A 176 -27.55 11.81 -2.91
C LEU A 176 -28.47 12.39 -3.99
N ILE A 177 -29.42 11.61 -4.50
CA ILE A 177 -30.40 12.08 -5.49
C ILE A 177 -31.25 13.23 -4.93
N SER A 178 -31.61 13.15 -3.64
CA SER A 178 -32.32 14.23 -2.95
C SER A 178 -31.49 15.52 -2.85
N LEU A 179 -30.17 15.40 -2.68
CA LEU A 179 -29.24 16.53 -2.61
C LEU A 179 -29.01 17.18 -3.98
N THR A 180 -28.80 16.38 -5.04
CA THR A 180 -28.55 16.89 -6.40
C THR A 180 -29.72 17.67 -6.99
N ARG A 181 -30.94 17.44 -6.52
CA ARG A 181 -32.12 18.23 -6.91
C ARG A 181 -32.10 19.67 -6.38
N ASN A 182 -31.39 19.91 -5.28
CA ASN A 182 -31.53 21.14 -4.50
C ASN A 182 -30.22 21.94 -4.34
N LYS A 183 -29.09 21.40 -4.78
CA LYS A 183 -27.76 21.96 -4.53
C LYS A 183 -26.86 21.91 -5.76
N SER A 184 -25.93 22.85 -5.83
CA SER A 184 -24.85 22.85 -6.82
C SER A 184 -23.81 21.76 -6.52
N LEU A 185 -23.02 21.39 -7.53
CA LEU A 185 -21.95 20.38 -7.40
C LEU A 185 -20.91 20.77 -6.34
N ILE A 186 -20.59 22.06 -6.20
CA ILE A 186 -19.62 22.55 -5.20
C ILE A 186 -20.14 22.27 -3.79
N GLU A 187 -21.40 22.62 -3.52
CA GLU A 187 -22.02 22.39 -2.21
C GLU A 187 -22.15 20.91 -1.89
N ILE A 188 -22.40 20.06 -2.90
CA ILE A 188 -22.49 18.61 -2.72
C ILE A 188 -21.11 18.04 -2.37
N ASN A 189 -20.06 18.44 -3.07
CA ASN A 189 -18.69 18.00 -2.76
C ASN A 189 -18.26 18.41 -1.36
N GLU A 190 -18.55 19.64 -0.93
CA GLU A 190 -18.28 20.07 0.44
C GLU A 190 -19.02 19.22 1.48
N ILE A 191 -20.27 18.84 1.22
CA ILE A 191 -21.05 17.99 2.12
C ILE A 191 -20.49 16.56 2.15
N LEU A 192 -20.10 16.00 1.01
CA LEU A 192 -19.55 14.65 0.92
C LEU A 192 -18.17 14.56 1.58
N GLU A 193 -17.29 15.54 1.37
CA GLU A 193 -16.01 15.64 2.06
C GLU A 193 -16.20 15.77 3.57
N ASN A 194 -17.14 16.63 4.01
CA ASN A 194 -17.45 16.76 5.43
C ASN A 194 -18.06 15.46 5.99
N LYS A 195 -18.92 14.75 5.26
CA LYS A 195 -19.47 13.46 5.70
C LYS A 195 -18.42 12.36 5.77
N LYS A 196 -17.47 12.29 4.82
CA LYS A 196 -16.31 11.38 4.88
C LYS A 196 -15.45 11.70 6.10
N LEU A 197 -15.21 12.97 6.40
CA LEU A 197 -14.52 13.38 7.63
C LEU A 197 -15.31 13.05 8.92
N LEU A 198 -16.65 12.97 8.84
CA LEU A 198 -17.53 12.63 9.95
C LEU A 198 -17.65 11.12 10.19
N SER A 199 -17.71 10.29 9.14
CA SER A 199 -17.64 8.82 9.26
C SER A 199 -16.25 8.33 9.69
N ILE A 200 -15.23 9.19 9.57
CA ILE A 200 -13.86 8.99 10.08
C ILE A 200 -13.65 9.61 11.48
N GLN A 201 -14.66 10.19 12.16
CA GLN A 201 -14.45 10.83 13.48
C GLN A 201 -13.87 9.84 14.50
N LYS A 202 -12.63 9.94 14.98
CA LYS A 202 -11.68 11.07 15.19
C LYS A 202 -10.25 10.60 14.81
N PRO A 203 -9.28 11.49 14.49
CA PRO A 203 -9.24 12.88 14.94
C PRO A 203 -8.89 13.92 13.84
N LYS A 204 -9.46 15.12 14.02
CA LYS A 204 -8.98 16.40 13.46
C LYS A 204 -7.51 16.73 13.84
N GLU A 205 -6.79 15.81 14.50
CA GLU A 205 -5.39 15.92 14.91
C GLU A 205 -4.45 15.13 13.98
N VAL A 206 -4.88 14.02 13.37
CA VAL A 206 -4.02 13.25 12.45
C VAL A 206 -3.79 14.02 11.14
N LEU A 207 -4.79 14.75 10.64
CA LEU A 207 -4.64 15.60 9.45
C LEU A 207 -4.07 17.01 9.74
N LYS A 208 -4.13 17.50 10.99
CA LYS A 208 -3.51 18.79 11.35
C LYS A 208 -2.00 18.73 11.50
N CYS A 209 -1.42 17.56 11.81
CA CYS A 209 0.03 17.36 11.82
C CYS A 209 0.66 17.23 10.42
N LEU A 210 -0.15 17.13 9.35
CA LEU A 210 0.34 16.84 7.99
C LEU A 210 0.25 18.01 7.00
N ASN A 211 -0.37 19.14 7.40
CA ASN A 211 -0.53 20.32 6.55
C ASN A 211 0.12 21.60 7.11
N GLN A 212 1.05 21.48 8.07
CA GLN A 212 1.89 22.61 8.48
C GLN A 212 3.36 22.30 8.16
N LYS A 213 3.89 23.06 7.19
CA LYS A 213 5.25 23.09 6.63
C LYS A 213 5.49 22.21 5.40
N ILE A 214 4.97 22.68 4.26
CA ILE A 214 5.84 22.99 3.12
C ILE A 214 5.96 24.50 3.08
#